data_AF-A0A7V5H541-F1
#
_entry.id   AF-A0A7V5H541-F1
#
_cell.length_a   1.000
_cell.length_b   1.000
_cell.length_c   1.000
_cell.angle_alpha   90.00
_cell.angle_beta   90.00
_cell.angle_gamma   90.00
#
_symmetry.space_group_name_H-M   'P 1'
#
loop_
_entity.id
_entity.type
_entity.pdbx_description
1 polymer ?
#
loop_
_entity_poly.entity_id
_entity_poly.type
_entity_poly.pdbx_seq_one_letter_code
_entity_poly.pdbx_strand_id
1 'polypeptide(L)' 'MSSLETFGKVAAFSPYVEEDIRQGFQDSSRLNLKIYMLKGTLDHIDLIHSTIAAFWPILEQKGYPFRYEEFPEGRSYGL' A
#
# COMPACT_ATOMS: atom_id res chain seq x y z
N MET A 1 -20.52 -12.01 8.06
CA MET A 1 -19.32 -11.21 8.37
C MET A 1 -18.55 -11.07 7.07
N SER A 2 -18.42 -9.86 6.54
CA SER A 2 -17.55 -9.65 5.38
C SER A 2 -16.10 -9.71 5.87
N SER A 3 -15.19 -10.22 5.04
CA SER A 3 -13.76 -10.32 5.36
C SER A 3 -13.13 -8.98 5.77
N LEU A 4 -13.73 -7.86 5.38
CA LEU A 4 -13.34 -6.49 5.75
C LEU A 4 -13.46 -6.18 7.25
N GLU A 5 -14.33 -6.86 8.00
CA GLU A 5 -14.47 -6.67 9.44
C GLU A 5 -13.44 -7.47 10.27
N THR A 6 -12.67 -8.35 9.63
CA THR A 6 -11.80 -9.30 10.33
C THR A 6 -10.37 -8.79 10.50
N PHE A 7 -9.87 -7.99 9.55
CA PHE A 7 -8.48 -7.56 9.53
C PHE A 7 -8.38 -6.05 9.77
N GLY A 8 -7.70 -5.65 10.86
CA GLY A 8 -7.41 -4.25 11.18
C GLY A 8 -6.00 -3.78 10.83
N LYS A 9 -5.15 -4.67 10.29
CA LYS A 9 -3.74 -4.40 9.96
C LYS A 9 -3.38 -5.08 8.65
N VAL A 10 -2.68 -4.36 7.78
CA VAL A 10 -2.21 -4.85 6.49
C VAL A 10 -0.73 -4.53 6.36
N ALA A 11 0.08 -5.50 5.93
CA ALA A 11 1.49 -5.32 5.60
C ALA A 11 1.71 -5.82 4.17
N ALA A 12 2.22 -4.96 3.29
CA ALA A 12 2.48 -5.27 1.88
C ALA A 12 3.94 -5.00 1.50
N PHE A 13 4.53 -5.93 0.75
CA PHE A 13 5.92 -5.93 0.34
C PHE A 13 5.97 -5.76 -1.18
N SER A 14 6.57 -4.68 -1.66
CA SER A 14 6.59 -4.26 -3.06
C SER A 14 5.20 -4.26 -3.71
N PRO A 15 4.19 -3.55 -3.13
CA PRO A 15 2.82 -3.61 -3.62
C PRO A 15 2.66 -2.94 -4.98
N TYR A 16 1.90 -3.57 -5.86
CA TYR A 16 1.26 -2.91 -6.99
C TYR A 16 -0.18 -2.59 -6.60
N VAL A 17 -0.57 -1.31 -6.68
CA VAL A 17 -1.93 -0.88 -6.35
C VAL A 17 -2.71 -0.69 -7.64
N GLU A 18 -3.60 -1.63 -7.93
CA GLU A 18 -4.50 -1.54 -9.09
C GLU A 18 -5.41 -0.32 -9.01
N GLU A 19 -5.80 0.18 -10.18
CA GLU A 19 -6.54 1.43 -10.32
C GLU A 19 -7.93 1.37 -9.67
N ASP A 20 -8.61 0.23 -9.76
CA ASP A 20 -9.93 -0.01 -9.14
C ASP A 20 -9.84 -0.07 -7.62
N ILE A 21 -8.77 -0.69 -7.07
CA ILE A 21 -8.48 -0.68 -5.63
C ILE A 21 -8.21 0.75 -5.17
N ARG A 22 -7.40 1.51 -5.91
CA ARG A 22 -7.08 2.91 -5.62
C ARG A 22 -8.33 3.78 -5.59
N GLN A 23 -9.18 3.67 -6.62
CA GLN A 23 -10.48 4.35 -6.68
C GLN A 23 -11.40 3.92 -5.53
N GLY A 24 -11.43 2.63 -5.21
CA GLY A 24 -12.19 2.11 -4.07
C GLY A 24 -11.81 2.79 -2.75
N PHE A 25 -10.51 2.96 -2.48
CA PHE A 25 -10.02 3.71 -1.32
C PHE A 25 -10.40 5.18 -1.37
N GLN A 26 -10.41 5.81 -2.54
CA GLN A 26 -10.74 7.22 -2.74
C GLN A 26 -12.24 7.49 -2.52
N ASP A 27 -13.11 6.65 -3.06
CA ASP A 27 -14.55 6.92 -3.16
C ASP A 27 -15.36 6.30 -2.01
N SER A 28 -14.84 5.25 -1.36
CA SER A 28 -15.56 4.56 -0.29
C SER A 28 -15.39 5.21 1.09
N SER A 29 -16.22 4.82 2.06
CA SER A 29 -15.99 5.18 3.45
C SER A 29 -14.64 4.63 3.95
N ARG A 30 -14.01 5.36 4.87
CA ARG A 30 -12.72 4.97 5.44
C ARG A 30 -12.88 3.66 6.22
N LEU A 31 -12.03 2.68 5.90
CA LEU A 31 -11.94 1.40 6.60
C LEU A 31 -11.13 1.55 7.90
N ASN A 32 -11.36 0.66 8.88
CA ASN A 32 -10.58 0.62 10.10
C ASN A 32 -9.28 -0.18 9.92
N LEU A 33 -8.37 0.33 9.09
CA LEU A 33 -7.10 -0.32 8.73
C LEU A 33 -5.89 0.49 9.19
N LYS A 34 -4.84 -0.22 9.62
CA LYS A 34 -3.48 0.30 9.74
C LYS A 34 -2.61 -0.34 8.65
N ILE A 35 -1.96 0.48 7.85
CA ILE A 35 -1.29 0.03 6.63
C ILE A 35 0.23 0.16 6.80
N TYR A 36 0.97 -0.92 6.55
CA TYR A 36 2.41 -0.91 6.41
C TYR A 36 2.77 -1.31 4.98
N MET A 37 3.54 -0.47 4.31
CA MET A 37 4.04 -0.74 2.96
C MET A 37 5.55 -0.65 2.99
N LEU A 38 6.22 -1.62 2.38
CA LEU A 38 7.65 -1.52 2.12
C LEU A 38 7.94 -1.78 0.65
N LYS A 39 9.00 -1.16 0.14
CA LYS A 39 9.40 -1.25 -1.26
C LYS A 39 10.93 -1.34 -1.38
N GLY A 40 11.41 -2.07 -2.39
CA GLY A 40 12.80 -1.98 -2.81
C GLY A 40 13.04 -0.72 -3.66
N THR A 41 14.15 0.00 -3.47
CA THR A 41 14.52 1.07 -4.41
C THR A 41 14.93 0.50 -5.77
N LEU A 42 15.44 -0.73 -5.79
CA LEU A 42 15.80 -1.50 -6.99
C LEU A 42 14.65 -2.34 -7.58
N ASP A 43 13.42 -2.18 -7.09
CA ASP A 43 12.28 -2.79 -7.76
C ASP A 43 12.19 -2.23 -9.19
N HIS A 44 12.50 -3.06 -10.18
CA HIS A 44 12.70 -2.67 -11.58
C HIS A 44 11.40 -2.37 -12.34
N ILE A 45 10.27 -2.29 -11.63
CA ILE A 45 8.95 -2.12 -12.20
C ILE A 45 8.50 -0.70 -11.86
N ASP A 46 8.68 0.24 -12.80
CA ASP A 46 8.24 1.64 -12.66
C ASP A 46 6.78 1.77 -12.22
N LEU A 47 5.95 0.81 -12.62
CA LEU A 47 4.54 0.71 -12.25
C LEU A 47 4.33 0.56 -10.72
N ILE A 48 5.21 -0.14 -10.01
CA ILE A 48 5.15 -0.23 -8.54
C ILE A 48 5.41 1.14 -7.93
N HIS A 49 6.44 1.86 -8.40
CA HIS A 49 6.77 3.19 -7.90
C HIS A 49 5.64 4.19 -8.16
N SER A 50 5.12 4.23 -9.38
CA SER A 50 4.09 5.20 -9.76
C SER A 50 2.75 4.94 -9.05
N THR A 51 2.35 3.67 -8.88
CA THR A 51 1.09 3.35 -8.19
C THR A 51 1.14 3.62 -6.70
N ILE A 52 2.27 3.37 -6.03
CA ILE A 52 2.45 3.74 -4.62
C ILE A 52 2.44 5.27 -4.46
N ALA A 53 3.15 5.99 -5.33
CA ALA A 53 3.17 7.45 -5.30
C ALA A 53 1.78 8.06 -5.53
N ALA A 54 0.94 7.45 -6.37
CA ALA A 54 -0.44 7.85 -6.57
C ALA A 54 -1.38 7.44 -5.42
N PHE A 55 -1.04 6.40 -4.67
CA PHE A 55 -1.87 5.91 -3.57
C PHE A 55 -1.64 6.68 -2.26
N TRP A 56 -0.41 7.14 -2.02
CA TRP A 56 -0.05 7.88 -0.81
C TRP A 56 -0.97 9.06 -0.49
N PRO A 57 -1.27 9.98 -1.44
CA PRO A 57 -2.12 11.14 -1.15
C PRO A 57 -3.54 10.74 -0.73
N ILE A 58 -4.05 9.61 -1.23
CA ILE A 58 -5.37 9.10 -0.87
C ILE A 58 -5.38 8.64 0.58
N LEU A 59 -4.32 7.94 1.02
CA LEU A 59 -4.20 7.51 2.41
C LEU A 59 -4.13 8.70 3.37
N GLU A 60 -3.36 9.73 3.02
CA GLU A 60 -3.27 10.97 3.80
C GLU A 60 -4.61 11.72 3.85
N GLN A 61 -5.22 11.98 2.69
CA GLN A 61 -6.48 12.72 2.58
C GLN A 61 -7.61 12.04 3.36
N LYS A 62 -7.64 10.70 3.34
CA LYS A 62 -8.64 9.90 4.05
C LYS A 62 -8.29 9.66 5.51
N GLY A 63 -7.11 10.07 5.99
CA GLY A 63 -6.69 9.90 7.38
C GLY A 63 -6.48 8.44 7.78
N TYR A 64 -5.90 7.62 6.88
CA TYR A 64 -5.44 6.28 7.24
C TYR A 64 -4.15 6.37 8.05
N PRO A 65 -4.01 5.64 9.17
CA PRO A 65 -2.71 5.43 9.79
C PRO A 65 -1.87 4.51 8.89
N PHE A 66 -0.76 5.02 8.34
CA PHE A 66 0.15 4.21 7.55
C PHE A 66 1.63 4.50 7.84
N ARG A 67 2.49 3.54 7.50
CA ARG A 67 3.95 3.69 7.46
C ARG A 67 4.44 3.13 6.13
N TYR A 68 5.34 3.86 5.49
CA TYR A 68 6.00 3.45 4.26
C TYR A 68 7.51 3.45 4.45
N GLU A 69 8.18 2.41 3.96
CA GLU A 69 9.62 2.29 4.02
C GLU A 69 10.21 1.87 2.67
N GLU A 70 11.38 2.41 2.36
CA GLU A 70 12.16 2.00 1.20
C GLU A 70 13.47 1.39 1.66
N PHE A 71 13.84 0.26 1.05
CA PHE A 71 15.09 -0.44 1.31
C PHE A 71 15.91 -0.55 0.02
N PRO A 72 17.25 -0.41 0.08
CA PRO A 72 18.10 -0.54 -1.11
C PRO A 72 17.92 -1.87 -1.85
N GLU A 73 17.70 -2.95 -1.10
CA GLU A 73 17.55 -4.29 -1.67
C GLU A 73 16.11 -4.54 -2.12
N GLY A 74 15.90 -4.67 -3.43
CA GLY A 74 14.65 -5.20 -4.00
C GLY A 74 14.67 -6.72 -3.93
N ARG A 75 13.56 -7.33 -3.47
CA ARG A 75 13.32 -8.79 -3.41
C ARG A 75 14.51 -9.66 -2.95
N SER A 76 15.23 -9.25 -1.92
CA SER A 76 16.10 -10.17 -1.19
C SER A 76 15.23 -10.92 -0.19
N TYR A 77 14.71 -12.10 -0.55
CA TYR A 77 13.97 -12.98 0.36
C TYR A 77 14.89 -13.66 1.40
N GLY A 78 15.98 -13.00 1.79
CA GLY A 78 17.08 -13.60 2.53
C GLY A 78 17.85 -14.58 1.66
N LEU A 79 19.06 -14.20 1.25
CA LEU A 79 20.12 -15.17 0.98
C LEU A 79 20.78 -15.55 2.30
#